data_AF-A0A3G6RHR5-F1
#
_entry.id   AF-A0A3G6RHR5-F1
#
_cell.length_a   1.000
_cell.length_b   1.000
_cell.length_c   1.000
_cell.angle_alpha   90.00
_cell.angle_beta   90.00
_cell.angle_gamma   90.00
#
_symmetry.space_group_name_H-M   'P 1'
#
loop_
_entity.id
_entity.type
_entity.pdbx_description
1 polymer ?
#
loop_
_entity_poly.entity_id
_entity_poly.type
_entity_poly.pdbx_seq_one_letter_code
_entity_poly.pdbx_strand_id
1 'polypeptide(L)'
;MTKNNNQKYLPLILLLIPNFLLANAGSPMIWFSFLHLIWINFIIGTFESKLLVDKFNLQNRKWLIIAANYISMFIGYYFIAPHFSMTNGYPDFWGMKSRVGEYELGGFFIGFLCSFVATLIIEFPFYRLSLKTKLSGWKLLKPFFLVNLITNIIMLAIYFMIVAFTAKWN
;
A
#
# COMPACT_ATOMS: atom_id res chain seq x y z
N MET A 1 -45.61 9.01 4.30
CA MET A 1 -44.28 8.48 4.72
C MET A 1 -43.22 9.06 3.81
N THR A 2 -42.56 10.14 4.22
CA THR A 2 -41.47 10.79 3.48
C THR A 2 -40.17 10.04 3.76
N LYS A 3 -39.60 9.39 2.72
CA LYS A 3 -38.28 8.75 2.81
C LYS A 3 -37.22 9.83 3.02
N ASN A 4 -36.65 9.85 4.21
CA ASN A 4 -35.62 10.78 4.61
C ASN A 4 -34.32 10.48 3.81
N ASN A 5 -34.04 11.28 2.79
CA ASN A 5 -32.88 11.13 1.89
C ASN A 5 -31.53 11.40 2.57
N ASN A 6 -31.53 11.79 3.85
CA ASN A 6 -30.34 12.19 4.60
C ASN A 6 -29.35 11.05 4.90
N GLN A 7 -29.73 9.78 4.70
CA GLN A 7 -28.81 8.65 4.88
C GLN A 7 -27.71 8.55 3.81
N LYS A 8 -27.89 9.17 2.63
CA LYS A 8 -26.89 9.12 1.55
C LYS A 8 -25.66 9.99 1.80
N TYR A 9 -25.79 10.99 2.67
CA TYR A 9 -24.70 11.93 2.99
C TYR A 9 -23.98 11.58 4.29
N LEU A 10 -24.49 10.63 5.08
CA LEU A 10 -23.84 10.16 6.30
C LEU A 10 -22.40 9.64 6.08
N PRO A 11 -22.09 8.85 5.03
CA PRO A 11 -20.70 8.45 4.75
C PRO A 11 -19.84 9.64 4.28
N LEU A 12 -20.44 10.63 3.61
CA LEU A 12 -19.76 11.86 3.19
C LEU A 12 -19.42 12.74 4.40
N ILE A 13 -20.32 12.83 5.38
CA ILE A 13 -20.12 13.54 6.64
C ILE A 13 -19.07 12.83 7.50
N LEU A 14 -19.05 11.49 7.54
CA LEU A 14 -18.00 10.71 8.20
C LEU A 14 -16.62 10.86 7.53
N LEU A 15 -16.56 11.03 6.20
CA LEU A 15 -15.35 11.40 5.46
C LEU A 15 -14.92 12.86 5.72
N LEU A 16 -15.86 13.72 6.10
CA LEU A 16 -15.69 15.13 6.46
C LEU A 16 -15.53 15.36 7.97
N ILE A 17 -15.27 14.31 8.75
CA ILE A 17 -14.62 14.42 10.06
C ILE A 17 -13.12 14.14 9.87
N PRO A 18 -12.34 14.94 9.09
CA PRO A 18 -10.94 15.01 9.39
C PRO A 18 -10.85 15.76 10.71
N ASN A 19 -10.11 15.18 11.65
CA ASN A 19 -9.69 15.86 12.86
C ASN A 19 -9.25 17.29 12.52
N PHE A 20 -10.08 18.27 12.89
CA PHE A 20 -9.85 19.72 12.87
C PHE A 20 -8.66 20.15 13.76
N LEU A 21 -7.72 19.25 14.05
CA LEU A 21 -6.61 19.41 14.99
C LEU A 21 -5.24 19.63 14.32
N LEU A 22 -5.15 19.73 12.98
CA LEU A 22 -3.87 19.91 12.28
C LEU A 22 -3.87 21.02 11.22
N ALA A 23 -4.73 22.03 11.38
CA ALA A 23 -4.88 23.13 10.43
C ALA A 23 -3.62 24.01 10.23
N ASN A 24 -2.53 23.81 10.98
CA ASN A 24 -1.28 24.56 10.79
C ASN A 24 0.02 23.77 11.05
N ALA A 25 -0.03 22.44 11.16
CA ALA A 25 1.18 21.63 11.40
C ALA A 25 1.09 20.20 10.84
N GLY A 26 0.28 19.98 9.80
CA GLY A 26 0.37 18.75 9.01
C GLY A 26 1.70 18.74 8.29
N SER A 27 2.75 18.19 8.91
CA SER A 27 4.08 18.09 8.30
C SER A 27 3.99 17.51 6.88
N PRO A 28 4.92 17.82 5.96
CA PRO A 28 4.95 17.19 4.63
C PRO A 28 4.82 15.66 4.68
N MET A 29 5.30 15.03 5.77
CA MET A 29 5.08 13.62 6.09
C MET A 29 3.60 13.24 6.26
N ILE A 30 2.78 14.01 6.98
CA ILE A 30 1.34 13.71 7.16
C ILE A 30 0.59 13.82 5.82
N TRP A 31 0.89 14.83 5.01
CA TRP A 31 0.30 14.96 3.67
C TRP A 31 0.78 13.87 2.71
N PHE A 32 2.06 13.48 2.77
CA PHE A 32 2.58 12.35 2.02
C PHE A 32 1.90 11.05 2.47
N SER A 33 1.77 10.80 3.77
CA SER A 33 1.02 9.65 4.30
C SER A 33 -0.42 9.67 3.80
N PHE A 34 -1.13 10.78 3.87
CA PHE A 34 -2.51 10.88 3.38
C PHE A 34 -2.63 10.65 1.87
N LEU A 35 -1.78 11.30 1.07
CA LEU A 35 -1.73 11.15 -0.38
C LEU A 35 -1.38 9.71 -0.75
N HIS A 36 -0.44 9.10 -0.04
CA HIS A 36 -0.08 7.71 -0.22
C HIS A 36 -1.25 6.79 0.13
N LEU A 37 -1.82 6.95 1.32
CA LEU A 37 -2.93 6.16 1.83
C LEU A 37 -4.09 6.16 0.84
N ILE A 38 -4.44 7.31 0.26
CA ILE A 38 -5.62 7.43 -0.58
C ILE A 38 -5.29 7.34 -2.08
N TRP A 39 -4.45 8.21 -2.60
CA TRP A 39 -4.28 8.35 -4.05
C TRP A 39 -3.29 7.36 -4.65
N ILE A 40 -2.14 7.15 -3.99
CA ILE A 40 -1.12 6.26 -4.52
C ILE A 40 -1.64 4.82 -4.58
N ASN A 41 -2.26 4.32 -3.51
CA ASN A 41 -2.84 2.97 -3.50
C ASN A 41 -3.94 2.79 -4.56
N PHE A 42 -4.80 3.80 -4.76
CA PHE A 42 -5.81 3.76 -5.82
C PHE A 42 -5.18 3.68 -7.23
N ILE A 43 -4.12 4.46 -7.47
CA ILE A 43 -3.39 4.47 -8.74
C ILE A 43 -2.70 3.12 -8.95
N ILE A 44 -2.03 2.58 -7.93
CA ILE A 44 -1.39 1.26 -7.97
C ILE A 44 -2.41 0.17 -8.30
N GLY A 45 -3.48 0.03 -7.52
CA GLY A 45 -4.50 -0.99 -7.78
C GLY A 45 -5.17 -0.84 -9.16
N THR A 46 -5.32 0.41 -9.64
CA THR A 46 -5.77 0.67 -11.02
C THR A 46 -4.77 0.19 -12.06
N PHE A 47 -3.49 0.48 -11.86
CA PHE A 47 -2.41 0.10 -12.75
C PHE A 47 -2.22 -1.42 -12.78
N GLU A 48 -2.29 -2.09 -11.64
CA GLU A 48 -2.21 -3.55 -11.53
C GLU A 48 -3.35 -4.24 -12.28
N SER A 49 -4.58 -3.77 -12.08
CA SER A 49 -5.75 -4.26 -12.82
C SER A 49 -5.58 -4.10 -14.32
N LYS A 50 -5.02 -2.97 -14.77
CA LYS A 50 -4.71 -2.71 -16.19
C LYS A 50 -3.59 -3.64 -16.70
N LEU A 51 -2.49 -3.82 -15.96
CA LEU A 51 -1.40 -4.72 -16.34
C LEU A 51 -1.86 -6.17 -16.50
N LEU A 52 -2.76 -6.63 -15.63
CA LEU A 52 -3.36 -7.96 -15.75
C LEU A 52 -4.14 -8.13 -17.06
N VAL A 53 -4.86 -7.09 -17.50
CA VAL A 53 -5.57 -7.11 -18.79
C VAL A 53 -4.58 -7.01 -19.95
N ASP A 54 -3.70 -6.01 -19.96
CA ASP A 54 -2.86 -5.69 -21.11
C ASP A 54 -1.76 -6.74 -21.36
N LYS A 55 -1.10 -7.25 -20.32
CA LYS A 55 0.01 -8.21 -20.47
C LYS A 55 -0.42 -9.67 -20.43
N PHE A 56 -1.50 -9.98 -19.72
CA PHE A 56 -1.91 -11.36 -19.46
C PHE A 56 -3.31 -11.71 -19.98
N ASN A 57 -4.03 -10.74 -20.58
CA ASN A 57 -5.40 -10.90 -21.05
C ASN A 57 -6.37 -11.42 -19.95
N LEU A 58 -6.12 -11.02 -18.69
CA LEU A 58 -6.89 -11.47 -17.54
C LEU A 58 -7.93 -10.43 -17.13
N GLN A 59 -9.15 -10.69 -17.55
CA GLN A 59 -10.32 -9.93 -17.13
C GLN A 59 -10.53 -10.08 -15.62
N ASN A 60 -10.54 -8.95 -14.92
CA ASN A 60 -10.63 -8.90 -13.47
C ASN A 60 -11.65 -7.85 -12.99
N ARG A 61 -12.09 -7.99 -11.74
CA ARG A 61 -12.92 -7.01 -11.02
C ARG A 61 -11.99 -6.00 -10.38
N LYS A 62 -11.72 -4.90 -11.09
CA LYS A 62 -10.79 -3.82 -10.67
C LYS A 62 -10.92 -3.40 -9.20
N TRP A 63 -12.15 -3.27 -8.71
CA TRP A 63 -12.41 -2.86 -7.33
C TRP A 63 -11.85 -3.83 -6.27
N LEU A 64 -11.78 -5.14 -6.57
CA LEU A 64 -11.18 -6.13 -5.66
C LEU A 64 -9.65 -6.00 -5.60
N ILE A 65 -9.01 -5.66 -6.72
CA ILE A 65 -7.56 -5.39 -6.75
C ILE A 65 -7.25 -4.13 -5.94
N ILE A 66 -8.01 -3.06 -6.16
CA ILE A 66 -7.88 -1.83 -5.38
C ILE A 66 -8.08 -2.11 -3.89
N ALA A 67 -9.16 -2.83 -3.53
CA ALA A 67 -9.42 -3.18 -2.13
C ALA A 67 -8.29 -4.02 -1.52
N ALA A 68 -7.72 -4.97 -2.26
CA ALA A 68 -6.57 -5.76 -1.83
C ALA A 68 -5.40 -4.86 -1.44
N ASN A 69 -5.07 -3.88 -2.28
CA ASN A 69 -3.96 -2.98 -2.08
C ASN A 69 -4.14 -2.10 -0.82
N TYR A 70 -5.34 -1.53 -0.63
CA TYR A 70 -5.66 -0.82 0.61
C TYR A 70 -5.58 -1.72 1.86
N ILE A 71 -6.11 -2.94 1.78
CA ILE A 71 -6.08 -3.89 2.91
C ILE A 71 -4.64 -4.26 3.25
N SER A 72 -3.81 -4.55 2.23
CA SER A 72 -2.38 -4.82 2.38
C SER A 72 -1.66 -3.65 3.06
N MET A 73 -1.92 -2.43 2.61
CA MET A 73 -1.38 -1.21 3.20
C MET A 73 -1.79 -1.04 4.67
N PHE A 74 -3.08 -1.19 5.01
CA PHE A 74 -3.54 -1.08 6.40
C PHE A 74 -2.92 -2.14 7.30
N ILE A 75 -2.84 -3.39 6.83
CA ILE A 75 -2.20 -4.47 7.58
C ILE A 75 -0.69 -4.20 7.73
N GLY A 76 -0.06 -3.72 6.66
CA GLY A 76 1.31 -3.25 6.62
C GLY A 76 1.59 -2.20 7.69
N TYR A 77 0.74 -1.17 7.76
CA TYR A 77 0.91 -0.05 8.67
C TYR A 77 0.61 -0.38 10.13
N TYR A 78 -0.48 -1.11 10.41
CA TYR A 78 -0.93 -1.35 11.79
C TYR A 78 -0.32 -2.58 12.45
N PHE A 79 0.09 -3.60 11.68
CA PHE A 79 0.58 -4.85 12.25
C PHE A 79 2.04 -5.11 11.88
N ILE A 80 2.42 -4.96 10.61
CA ILE A 80 3.75 -5.34 10.14
C ILE A 80 4.80 -4.32 10.57
N ALA A 81 4.61 -3.04 10.25
CA ALA A 81 5.57 -1.99 10.58
C ALA A 81 5.86 -1.87 12.07
N PRO A 82 4.85 -1.87 12.98
CA PRO A 82 5.11 -1.80 14.40
C PRO A 82 5.81 -3.06 14.92
N HIS A 83 5.46 -4.24 14.41
CA HIS A 83 6.08 -5.48 14.86
C HIS A 83 7.57 -5.53 14.50
N PHE A 84 7.94 -5.16 13.27
CA PHE A 84 9.34 -5.12 12.85
C PHE A 84 10.14 -3.98 13.50
N SER A 85 9.54 -2.80 13.69
CA SER A 85 10.21 -1.66 14.32
C SER A 85 10.42 -1.85 15.83
N MET A 86 9.46 -2.47 16.54
CA MET A 86 9.51 -2.59 18.00
C MET A 86 10.14 -3.90 18.48
N THR A 87 9.93 -5.01 17.76
CA THR A 87 10.31 -6.35 18.25
C THR A 87 11.67 -6.79 17.70
N ASN A 88 11.97 -6.44 16.45
CA ASN A 88 13.19 -6.91 15.77
C ASN A 88 14.35 -5.90 15.82
N GLY A 89 14.14 -4.75 16.50
CA GLY A 89 15.21 -3.76 16.70
C GLY A 89 15.66 -3.07 15.41
N TYR A 90 14.83 -3.02 14.37
CA TYR A 90 15.07 -2.23 13.15
C TYR A 90 14.34 -0.89 13.27
N PRO A 91 14.92 0.14 13.91
CA PRO A 91 14.28 1.44 14.06
C PRO A 91 13.94 2.08 12.70
N ASP A 92 14.67 1.67 11.65
CA ASP A 92 14.56 2.22 10.31
C ASP A 92 13.56 1.52 9.40
N PHE A 93 12.83 0.53 9.91
CA PHE A 93 11.72 -0.07 9.19
C PHE A 93 10.67 1.02 8.88
N TRP A 94 10.63 1.46 7.61
CA TRP A 94 9.81 2.57 7.12
C TRP A 94 9.99 3.92 7.85
N GLY A 95 11.14 4.14 8.50
CA GLY A 95 11.44 5.41 9.18
C GLY A 95 10.62 5.65 10.46
N MET A 96 10.07 4.59 11.07
CA MET A 96 9.14 4.70 12.20
C MET A 96 9.83 5.15 13.51
N LYS A 97 11.12 4.84 13.70
CA LYS A 97 11.94 5.30 14.82
C LYS A 97 13.31 5.86 14.41
N SER A 98 13.60 5.98 13.11
CA SER A 98 14.85 6.56 12.62
C SER A 98 15.03 7.97 13.15
N ARG A 99 16.19 8.24 13.74
CA ARG A 99 16.68 9.61 13.83
C ARG A 99 17.02 10.07 12.43
N VAL A 100 16.70 11.31 12.10
CA VAL A 100 17.04 11.92 10.80
C VAL A 100 18.55 11.77 10.57
N GLY A 101 18.94 10.92 9.62
CA GLY A 101 20.35 10.71 9.26
C GLY A 101 21.01 9.41 9.74
N GLU A 102 20.29 8.51 10.40
CA GLU A 102 20.76 7.15 10.69
C GLU A 102 19.81 6.17 9.98
N TYR A 103 20.15 5.76 8.75
CA TYR A 103 19.39 4.77 7.98
C TYR A 103 20.29 3.58 7.66
N GLU A 104 20.02 2.42 8.27
CA GLU A 104 20.70 1.18 7.92
C GLU A 104 20.15 0.60 6.61
N LEU A 105 20.97 0.62 5.56
CA LEU A 105 20.63 0.08 4.22
C LEU A 105 20.08 -1.35 4.31
N GLY A 106 20.69 -2.18 5.17
CA GLY A 106 20.28 -3.57 5.38
C GLY A 106 18.86 -3.70 5.94
N GLY A 107 18.53 -2.92 6.97
CA GLY A 107 17.20 -2.89 7.56
C GLY A 107 16.12 -2.43 6.57
N PHE A 108 16.44 -1.46 5.72
CA PHE A 108 15.55 -1.00 4.64
C PHE A 108 15.22 -2.11 3.63
N PHE A 109 16.22 -2.81 3.10
CA PHE A 109 16.00 -3.87 2.10
C PHE A 109 15.34 -5.10 2.69
N ILE A 110 15.73 -5.53 3.89
CA ILE A 110 15.06 -6.63 4.60
C ILE A 110 13.60 -6.24 4.86
N GLY A 111 13.37 -5.01 5.29
CA GLY A 111 12.02 -4.54 5.56
C GLY A 111 11.14 -4.53 4.32
N PHE A 112 11.68 -4.04 3.20
CA PHE A 112 11.01 -4.10 1.91
C PHE A 112 10.69 -5.54 1.49
N LEU A 113 11.64 -6.47 1.63
CA LEU A 113 11.43 -7.88 1.28
C LEU A 113 10.32 -8.51 2.13
N CYS A 114 10.34 -8.29 3.44
CA CYS A 114 9.30 -8.76 4.34
C CYS A 114 7.93 -8.17 4.00
N SER A 115 7.87 -6.86 3.75
CA SER A 115 6.64 -6.18 3.30
C SER A 115 6.14 -6.74 1.97
N PHE A 116 7.03 -6.99 1.01
CA PHE A 116 6.67 -7.58 -0.28
C PHE A 116 6.06 -8.98 -0.13
N VAL A 117 6.68 -9.85 0.66
CA VAL A 117 6.15 -11.20 0.94
C VAL A 117 4.79 -11.12 1.63
N ALA A 118 4.62 -10.21 2.59
CA ALA A 118 3.34 -10.02 3.26
C ALA A 118 2.26 -9.53 2.30
N THR A 119 2.58 -8.58 1.41
CA THR A 119 1.67 -8.11 0.35
C THR A 119 1.21 -9.28 -0.52
N LEU A 120 2.12 -10.16 -0.95
CA LEU A 120 1.75 -11.32 -1.75
C LEU A 120 0.77 -12.24 -1.01
N ILE A 121 0.96 -12.46 0.29
CA ILE A 121 0.08 -13.32 1.10
C ILE A 121 -1.31 -12.67 1.27
N ILE A 122 -1.34 -11.37 1.59
CA ILE A 122 -2.56 -10.64 1.90
C ILE A 122 -3.40 -10.42 0.64
N GLU A 123 -2.79 -10.05 -0.47
CA GLU A 123 -3.50 -9.69 -1.69
C GLU A 123 -3.96 -10.90 -2.50
N PHE A 124 -3.28 -12.04 -2.39
CA PHE A 124 -3.60 -13.25 -3.15
C PHE A 124 -5.09 -13.68 -3.10
N PRO A 125 -5.77 -13.75 -1.93
CA PRO A 125 -7.19 -14.12 -1.91
C PRO A 125 -8.06 -13.14 -2.71
N PHE A 126 -7.79 -11.84 -2.64
CA PHE A 126 -8.53 -10.83 -3.39
C PHE A 126 -8.24 -10.90 -4.89
N TYR A 127 -6.97 -11.09 -5.26
CA TYR A 127 -6.57 -11.33 -6.64
C TYR A 127 -7.34 -12.53 -7.22
N ARG A 128 -7.35 -13.66 -6.51
CA ARG A 128 -8.06 -14.87 -6.96
C ARG A 128 -9.57 -14.63 -7.11
N LEU A 129 -10.19 -13.89 -6.19
CA LEU A 129 -11.61 -13.52 -6.27
C LEU A 129 -11.90 -12.50 -7.37
N SER A 130 -10.90 -11.70 -7.76
CA SER A 130 -11.06 -10.68 -8.79
C SER A 130 -11.19 -11.26 -10.20
N LEU A 131 -10.57 -12.41 -10.45
CA LEU A 131 -10.52 -13.00 -11.78
C LEU A 131 -11.90 -13.46 -12.23
N LYS A 132 -12.28 -13.08 -13.45
CA LYS A 132 -13.54 -13.52 -14.06
C LYS A 132 -13.44 -14.93 -14.66
N THR A 133 -12.23 -15.44 -14.85
CA THR A 133 -11.94 -16.76 -15.40
C THR A 133 -11.32 -17.66 -14.34
N LYS A 134 -11.65 -18.95 -14.37
CA LYS A 134 -11.03 -19.94 -13.48
C LYS A 134 -9.65 -20.30 -14.02
N LEU A 135 -8.61 -19.93 -13.27
CA LEU A 135 -7.22 -20.30 -13.53
C LEU A 135 -6.69 -21.15 -12.37
N SER A 136 -5.69 -21.97 -12.67
CA SER A 136 -5.01 -22.81 -11.67
C SER A 136 -3.50 -22.88 -11.94
N GLY A 137 -2.75 -23.26 -10.90
CA GLY A 137 -1.30 -23.45 -10.97
C GLY A 137 -0.52 -22.21 -11.40
N TRP A 138 0.50 -22.40 -12.23
CA TRP A 138 1.42 -21.33 -12.63
C TRP A 138 0.75 -20.23 -13.46
N LYS A 139 -0.33 -20.55 -14.19
CA LYS A 139 -1.10 -19.55 -14.96
C LYS A 139 -1.87 -18.58 -14.06
N LEU A 140 -2.16 -18.97 -12.81
CA LEU A 140 -2.73 -18.10 -11.78
C LEU A 140 -1.63 -17.31 -11.05
N LEU A 141 -0.53 -17.99 -10.69
CA LEU A 141 0.51 -17.40 -9.82
C LEU A 141 1.44 -16.44 -10.56
N LYS A 142 1.84 -16.76 -11.80
CA LYS A 142 2.80 -15.95 -12.56
C LYS A 142 2.31 -14.51 -12.80
N PRO A 143 1.06 -14.27 -13.26
CA PRO A 143 0.57 -12.90 -13.45
C PRO A 143 0.50 -12.12 -12.14
N PHE A 144 0.01 -12.76 -11.08
CA PHE A 144 -0.07 -12.16 -9.74
C PHE A 144 1.30 -11.69 -9.26
N PHE A 145 2.28 -12.60 -9.23
CA PHE A 145 3.62 -12.31 -8.75
C PHE A 145 4.30 -11.23 -9.59
N LEU A 146 4.19 -11.30 -10.93
CA LEU A 146 4.89 -10.38 -11.82
C LEU A 146 4.30 -8.96 -11.75
N VAL A 147 2.99 -8.83 -11.63
CA VAL A 147 2.34 -7.52 -11.48
C VAL A 147 2.73 -6.89 -10.15
N ASN A 148 2.64 -7.65 -9.05
CA ASN A 148 3.06 -7.20 -7.72
C ASN A 148 4.55 -6.84 -7.68
N LEU A 149 5.41 -7.62 -8.33
CA LEU A 149 6.84 -7.34 -8.40
C LEU A 149 7.12 -6.02 -9.12
N ILE A 150 6.46 -5.77 -10.26
CA ILE A 150 6.62 -4.50 -11.00
C ILE A 150 6.21 -3.32 -10.14
N THR A 151 5.04 -3.37 -9.51
CA THR A 151 4.54 -2.26 -8.69
C THR A 151 5.43 -2.03 -7.47
N ASN A 152 5.83 -3.09 -6.78
CA ASN A 152 6.72 -2.97 -5.62
C ASN A 152 8.13 -2.50 -6.00
N ILE A 153 8.69 -2.85 -7.17
CA ILE A 153 9.96 -2.28 -7.64
C ILE A 153 9.85 -0.77 -7.89
N ILE A 154 8.75 -0.31 -8.49
CA ILE A 154 8.50 1.13 -8.67
C ILE A 154 8.41 1.82 -7.31
N MET A 155 7.70 1.23 -6.36
CA MET A 155 7.59 1.75 -5.00
C MET A 155 8.95 1.79 -4.29
N LEU A 156 9.75 0.72 -4.39
CA LEU A 156 11.11 0.67 -3.87
C LEU A 156 11.96 1.81 -4.42
N ALA A 157 11.91 2.06 -5.73
CA ALA A 157 12.66 3.14 -6.35
C ALA A 157 12.24 4.52 -5.81
N ILE A 158 10.94 4.77 -5.66
CA ILE A 158 10.41 6.02 -5.10
C ILE A 158 10.89 6.21 -3.66
N TYR A 159 10.73 5.18 -2.81
CA TYR A 159 11.13 5.26 -1.42
C TYR A 159 12.64 5.34 -1.23
N PHE A 160 13.40 4.60 -2.04
CA PHE A 160 14.85 4.70 -2.06
C PHE A 160 15.30 6.10 -2.46
N MET A 161 14.69 6.72 -3.47
CA MET A 161 14.98 8.12 -3.82
C MET A 161 14.65 9.07 -2.66
N ILE A 162 13.49 8.93 -2.01
CA ILE A 162 13.12 9.77 -0.86
C ILE A 162 14.16 9.65 0.26
N VAL A 163 14.57 8.42 0.60
CA VAL A 163 15.61 8.18 1.60
C VAL A 163 16.95 8.73 1.12
N ALA A 164 17.32 8.54 -0.14
CA ALA A 164 18.59 9.03 -0.69
C ALA A 164 18.74 10.55 -0.67
N PHE A 165 17.64 11.29 -0.85
CA PHE A 165 17.64 12.74 -0.75
C PHE A 165 17.53 13.27 0.69
N THR A 166 17.08 12.44 1.64
CA THR A 166 16.86 12.87 3.05
C THR A 166 17.86 12.29 4.05
N ALA A 167 18.57 11.21 3.71
CA ALA A 167 19.54 10.54 4.55
C ALA A 167 20.94 11.16 4.45
N LYS A 168 21.62 11.30 5.59
CA LYS A 168 23.08 11.27 5.64
C LYS A 168 23.50 9.81 5.68
N TRP A 169 24.06 9.30 4.60
CA TRP A 169 24.56 7.92 4.53
C TRP A 169 25.88 7.86 5.30
N ASN A 170 25.95 7.04 6.35
CA ASN A 170 27.19 6.65 7.02
C ASN A 170 27.62 5.26 6.56
#